data_AF-A0A662Y655-F1
#
_entry.id   AF-A0A662Y655-F1
#
_cell.length_a   1.000
_cell.length_b   1.000
_cell.length_c   1.000
_cell.angle_alpha   90.00
_cell.angle_beta   90.00
_cell.angle_gamma   90.00
#
_symmetry.space_group_name_H-M   'P 1'
#
loop_
_entity.id
_entity.type
_entity.pdbx_description
1 polymer ?
#
loop_
_entity_poly.entity_id
_entity_poly.type
_entity_poly.pdbx_seq_one_letter_code
_entity_poly.pdbx_strand_id
1 'polypeptide(L)'
;MRRHFASFIVMALSRNFRTTYYKTLGVPVVQHIVDVEASFAALLSERVVNVPQLVKLALELGITPNYRARAWLLLAGVLPPYPALWDFALRERCAMFHDVVGAAQVLQTKDVGNSDSDSEEDADEADVAGGVYYDFMELLADDDDHGDHGDAMTGGGGSEDPASHEALRRLVHLHRTYWQEIAAPDTPLLRGMEDPRFLRGVARVVCAVLPHESERFWCFTRVLELFHDGLELVDPVVSLRALYNTQVADFELLFLRTLDAKRRRLTADAPLSSLQILKTGMHEEDYGRRR
;
A
#
# COMPACT_ATOMS: atom_id res chain seq x y z
N MET A 1 27.90 11.93 -20.31
CA MET A 1 26.73 12.57 -19.65
C MET A 1 26.57 12.08 -18.20
N ARG A 2 27.46 12.47 -17.28
CA ARG A 2 27.44 12.05 -15.85
C ARG A 2 27.94 13.19 -14.94
N ARG A 3 27.29 14.35 -14.95
CA ARG A 3 27.71 15.52 -14.13
C ARG A 3 26.58 16.29 -13.43
N HIS A 4 25.36 15.73 -13.33
CA HIS A 4 24.25 16.43 -12.65
C HIS A 4 23.79 15.83 -11.31
N PHE A 5 24.34 14.70 -10.86
CA PHE A 5 23.89 14.06 -9.61
C PHE A 5 24.56 14.59 -8.33
N ALA A 6 25.68 15.31 -8.43
CA ALA A 6 26.40 15.83 -7.25
C ALA A 6 25.85 17.17 -6.73
N SER A 7 25.02 17.87 -7.52
CA SER A 7 24.56 19.23 -7.16
C SER A 7 23.36 19.26 -6.22
N PHE A 8 22.55 18.19 -6.18
CA PHE A 8 21.32 18.19 -5.38
C PHE A 8 21.52 17.72 -3.93
N ILE A 9 22.46 16.79 -3.69
CA ILE A 9 22.84 16.37 -2.33
C ILE A 9 23.55 17.51 -1.57
N VAL A 10 24.26 18.39 -2.28
CA VAL A 10 24.89 19.58 -1.68
C VAL A 10 23.85 20.66 -1.31
N MET A 11 22.68 20.70 -1.95
CA MET A 11 21.63 21.67 -1.57
C MET A 11 20.84 21.28 -0.31
N ALA A 12 20.78 19.98 0.04
CA ALA A 12 20.24 19.55 1.33
C ALA A 12 21.23 19.73 2.49
N LEU A 13 22.54 19.63 2.23
CA LEU A 13 23.60 19.82 3.23
C LEU A 13 24.02 21.28 3.43
N SER A 14 23.87 22.16 2.43
CA SER A 14 24.16 23.59 2.57
C SER A 14 23.17 24.33 3.48
N ARG A 15 22.01 23.72 3.79
CA ARG A 15 21.04 24.23 4.76
C ARG A 15 21.52 24.18 6.23
N ASN A 16 22.59 23.44 6.54
CA ASN A 16 23.08 23.31 7.92
C ASN A 16 24.13 24.33 8.38
N PHE A 17 24.73 25.12 7.48
CA PHE A 17 25.68 26.15 7.91
C PHE A 17 24.96 27.32 8.60
N ARG A 18 23.84 27.78 8.02
CA ARG A 18 23.04 28.87 8.58
C ARG A 18 22.42 28.51 9.93
N THR A 19 21.83 27.32 10.05
CA THR A 19 21.22 26.87 11.31
C THR A 19 22.27 26.67 12.40
N THR A 20 23.45 26.11 12.08
CA THR A 20 24.57 26.01 13.02
C THR A 20 25.06 27.38 13.46
N TYR A 21 25.20 28.34 12.53
CA TYR A 21 25.59 29.72 12.83
C TYR A 21 24.61 30.42 13.79
N TYR A 22 23.30 30.33 13.54
CA TYR A 22 22.29 30.92 14.43
C TYR A 22 22.21 30.20 15.79
N LYS A 23 22.42 28.87 15.81
CA LYS A 23 22.50 28.08 17.05
C LYS A 23 23.71 28.48 17.90
N THR A 24 24.86 28.78 17.28
CA THR A 24 26.04 29.29 18.01
C THR A 24 25.86 30.71 18.52
N LEU A 25 24.97 31.50 17.93
CA LEU A 25 24.67 32.87 18.36
C LEU A 25 23.60 32.94 19.47
N GLY A 26 23.11 31.81 19.97
CA GLY A 26 22.07 31.77 21.00
C GLY A 26 20.71 32.32 20.53
N VAL A 27 20.57 32.60 19.24
CA VAL A 27 19.28 32.95 18.64
C VAL A 27 18.47 31.66 18.65
N PRO A 28 17.30 31.60 19.31
CA PRO A 28 16.41 30.48 19.15
C PRO A 28 16.10 30.42 17.66
N VAL A 29 16.73 29.47 16.98
CA VAL A 29 16.36 29.10 15.63
C VAL A 29 14.97 28.54 15.82
N VAL A 30 13.97 29.38 15.62
CA VAL A 30 12.64 28.95 15.22
C VAL A 30 12.97 27.99 14.09
N GLN A 31 12.88 26.69 14.37
CA GLN A 31 13.06 25.64 13.39
C GLN A 31 11.97 25.94 12.37
N HIS A 32 12.35 26.76 11.39
CA HIS A 32 11.47 27.33 10.42
C HIS A 32 10.76 26.14 9.84
N ILE A 33 9.45 26.10 10.12
CA ILE A 33 8.48 25.11 9.67
C ILE A 33 9.01 24.57 8.35
N VAL A 34 9.58 23.36 8.40
CA VAL A 34 9.95 22.68 7.18
C VAL A 34 8.63 22.62 6.45
N ASP A 35 8.53 23.33 5.35
CA ASP A 35 7.35 23.29 4.51
C ASP A 35 7.20 21.84 4.09
N VAL A 36 6.31 21.14 4.81
CA VAL A 36 6.15 19.69 4.74
C VAL A 36 5.69 19.36 3.33
N GLU A 37 4.77 20.18 2.79
CA GLU A 37 4.27 20.05 1.44
C GLU A 37 5.39 20.23 0.41
N ALA A 38 6.22 21.27 0.55
CA ALA A 38 7.36 21.47 -0.36
C ALA A 38 8.37 20.30 -0.28
N SER A 39 8.51 19.66 0.88
CA SER A 39 9.41 18.52 1.07
C SER A 39 8.89 17.26 0.36
N PHE A 40 7.60 16.96 0.48
CA PHE A 40 6.97 15.88 -0.29
C PHE A 40 6.97 16.18 -1.78
N ALA A 41 6.64 17.42 -2.19
CA ALA A 41 6.66 17.84 -3.58
C ALA A 41 8.04 17.64 -4.22
N ALA A 42 9.10 18.07 -3.52
CA ALA A 42 10.48 17.91 -3.99
C ALA A 42 10.85 16.43 -4.15
N LEU A 43 10.52 15.59 -3.16
CA LEU A 43 10.87 14.17 -3.19
C LEU A 43 10.08 13.37 -4.24
N LEU A 44 8.78 13.65 -4.40
CA LEU A 44 7.91 12.96 -5.35
C LEU A 44 8.11 13.42 -6.81
N SER A 45 8.71 14.60 -7.02
CA SER A 45 9.07 15.11 -8.35
C SER A 45 10.45 14.65 -8.83
N GLU A 46 11.21 13.90 -8.02
CA GLU A 46 12.48 13.31 -8.45
C GLU A 46 12.26 12.30 -9.58
N ARG A 47 13.23 12.19 -10.50
CA ARG A 47 13.18 11.20 -11.59
C ARG A 47 13.06 9.76 -11.07
N VAL A 48 13.65 9.50 -9.90
CA VAL A 48 13.54 8.24 -9.17
C VAL A 48 13.29 8.60 -7.72
N VAL A 49 12.11 8.29 -7.20
CA VAL A 49 11.74 8.60 -5.83
C VAL A 49 12.54 7.73 -4.88
N ASN A 50 13.28 8.36 -3.96
CA ASN A 50 13.97 7.67 -2.88
C ASN A 50 12.96 7.20 -1.81
N VAL A 51 12.37 6.03 -2.03
CA VAL A 51 11.38 5.41 -1.12
C VAL A 51 11.90 5.33 0.33
N PRO A 52 13.17 4.95 0.59
CA PRO A 52 13.71 5.00 1.94
C PRO A 52 13.65 6.36 2.63
N GLN A 53 13.90 7.44 1.88
CA GLN A 53 13.79 8.82 2.37
C GLN A 53 12.34 9.23 2.56
N LEU A 54 11.42 8.76 1.70
CA LEU A 54 9.98 9.02 1.83
C LEU A 54 9.42 8.40 3.12
N VAL A 55 9.78 7.14 3.42
CA VAL A 55 9.39 6.48 4.69
C VAL A 55 9.89 7.28 5.88
N LYS A 56 11.15 7.73 5.84
CA LYS A 56 11.73 8.52 6.93
C LYS A 56 11.00 9.86 7.11
N LEU A 57 10.76 10.59 6.02
CA LEU A 57 10.04 11.86 6.04
C LEU A 57 8.62 11.69 6.59
N ALA A 58 7.91 10.65 6.15
CA ALA A 58 6.55 10.35 6.59
C ALA A 58 6.50 9.92 8.07
N LEU A 59 7.49 9.17 8.57
CA LEU A 59 7.59 8.83 10.00
C LEU A 59 7.87 10.05 10.88
N GLU A 60 8.64 11.03 10.39
CA GLU A 60 9.02 12.23 11.16
C GLU A 60 7.92 13.30 11.15
N LEU A 61 7.22 13.49 10.02
CA LEU A 61 6.32 14.63 9.81
C LEU A 61 4.86 14.24 9.53
N GLY A 62 4.57 12.94 9.33
CA GLY A 62 3.29 12.47 8.78
C GLY A 62 3.15 12.75 7.29
N ILE A 63 2.16 12.14 6.63
CA ILE A 63 1.88 12.38 5.22
C ILE A 63 0.81 13.47 5.09
N THR A 64 1.13 14.54 4.34
CA THR A 64 0.16 15.62 4.11
C THR A 64 -1.00 15.13 3.24
N PRO A 65 -2.23 15.65 3.43
CA PRO A 65 -3.41 15.18 2.71
C PRO A 65 -3.23 15.17 1.18
N ASN A 66 -2.61 16.21 0.63
CA ASN A 66 -2.39 16.39 -0.80
C ASN A 66 -1.52 15.31 -1.45
N TYR A 67 -0.63 14.67 -0.68
CA TYR A 67 0.27 13.62 -1.18
C TYR A 67 -0.09 12.22 -0.65
N ARG A 68 -1.13 12.09 0.17
CA ARG A 68 -1.43 10.85 0.90
C ARG A 68 -1.68 9.67 -0.03
N ALA A 69 -2.62 9.81 -0.98
CA ALA A 69 -2.95 8.76 -1.92
C ALA A 69 -1.71 8.28 -2.70
N ARG A 70 -0.95 9.22 -3.28
CA ARG A 70 0.25 8.91 -4.07
C ARG A 70 1.35 8.25 -3.22
N ALA A 71 1.59 8.76 -2.02
CA ALA A 71 2.57 8.19 -1.11
C ALA A 71 2.19 6.78 -0.68
N TRP A 72 0.92 6.53 -0.35
CA TRP A 72 0.43 5.19 -0.01
C TRP A 72 0.62 4.18 -1.13
N LEU A 73 0.24 4.54 -2.36
CA LEU A 73 0.43 3.67 -3.52
C LEU A 73 1.90 3.33 -3.78
N LEU A 74 2.80 4.31 -3.61
CA LEU A 74 4.24 4.10 -3.77
C LEU A 74 4.82 3.24 -2.63
N LEU A 75 4.44 3.54 -1.38
CA LEU A 75 4.92 2.84 -0.19
C LEU A 75 4.41 1.40 -0.11
N ALA A 76 3.19 1.14 -0.57
CA ALA A 76 2.62 -0.20 -0.72
C ALA A 76 3.20 -0.96 -1.93
N GLY A 77 4.01 -0.32 -2.78
CA GLY A 77 4.59 -0.93 -3.98
C GLY A 77 3.58 -1.16 -5.11
N VAL A 78 2.44 -0.49 -5.09
CA VAL A 78 1.48 -0.46 -6.22
C VAL A 78 2.07 0.36 -7.37
N LEU A 79 2.67 1.51 -7.04
CA LEU A 79 3.41 2.34 -7.99
C LEU A 79 4.92 2.04 -7.97
N PRO A 80 5.59 2.07 -9.13
CA PRO A 80 7.05 2.00 -9.18
C PRO A 80 7.68 3.30 -8.66
N PRO A 81 8.98 3.31 -8.29
CA PRO A 81 9.67 4.52 -7.85
C PRO A 81 9.99 5.52 -8.98
N TYR A 82 9.50 5.28 -10.20
CA TYR A 82 9.76 6.12 -11.38
C TYR A 82 8.48 6.88 -11.77
N PRO A 83 8.36 8.19 -11.44
CA PRO A 83 7.11 8.91 -11.67
C PRO A 83 6.63 8.91 -13.13
N ALA A 84 7.56 8.90 -14.08
CA ALA A 84 7.26 8.83 -15.51
C ALA A 84 6.49 7.55 -15.93
N LEU A 85 6.44 6.52 -15.09
CA LEU A 85 5.73 5.27 -15.35
C LEU A 85 4.43 5.14 -14.55
N TRP A 86 4.07 6.13 -13.72
CA TRP A 86 2.90 6.01 -12.84
C TRP A 86 1.60 5.86 -13.61
N ASP A 87 1.36 6.70 -14.62
CA ASP A 87 0.12 6.65 -15.39
C ASP A 87 -0.02 5.33 -16.17
N PHE A 88 1.11 4.81 -16.69
CA PHE A 88 1.14 3.48 -17.30
C PHE A 88 0.80 2.40 -16.27
N ALA A 89 1.45 2.40 -15.11
CA ALA A 89 1.21 1.42 -14.06
C ALA A 89 -0.24 1.45 -13.57
N LEU A 90 -0.84 2.63 -13.38
CA LEU A 90 -2.24 2.75 -12.95
C LEU A 90 -3.21 2.23 -14.01
N ARG A 91 -2.99 2.52 -15.29
CA ARG A 91 -3.83 1.96 -16.38
C ARG A 91 -3.76 0.43 -16.43
N GLU A 92 -2.57 -0.15 -16.35
CA GLU A 92 -2.40 -1.61 -16.31
C GLU A 92 -3.07 -2.21 -15.08
N ARG A 93 -2.93 -1.58 -13.90
CA ARG A 93 -3.59 -2.01 -12.66
C ARG A 93 -5.11 -1.92 -12.75
N CYS A 94 -5.64 -0.90 -13.43
CA CYS A 94 -7.06 -0.77 -13.69
C CYS A 94 -7.56 -1.91 -14.60
N ALA A 95 -6.89 -2.16 -15.73
CA ALA A 95 -7.24 -3.27 -16.62
C ALA A 95 -7.22 -4.63 -15.89
N MET A 96 -6.17 -4.91 -15.12
CA MET A 96 -6.08 -6.13 -14.31
C MET A 96 -7.19 -6.21 -13.25
N PHE A 97 -7.61 -5.08 -12.68
CA PHE A 97 -8.70 -5.03 -11.72
C PHE A 97 -10.04 -5.41 -12.39
N HIS A 98 -10.32 -4.89 -13.59
CA HIS A 98 -11.50 -5.31 -14.37
C HIS A 98 -11.49 -6.82 -14.67
N ASP A 99 -10.33 -7.38 -15.03
CA ASP A 99 -10.19 -8.82 -15.27
C ASP A 99 -10.51 -9.64 -14.00
N VAL A 100 -10.02 -9.19 -12.83
CA VAL A 100 -10.29 -9.83 -11.54
C VAL A 100 -11.76 -9.75 -11.16
N VAL A 101 -12.41 -8.59 -11.36
CA VAL A 101 -13.85 -8.40 -11.13
C VAL A 101 -14.66 -9.34 -12.02
N GLY A 102 -14.35 -9.39 -13.33
CA GLY A 102 -15.03 -10.29 -14.27
C GLY A 102 -14.86 -11.77 -13.90
N ALA A 103 -13.64 -12.19 -13.53
CA ALA A 103 -13.38 -13.55 -13.08
C ALA A 103 -14.15 -13.90 -11.80
N ALA A 104 -14.13 -13.02 -10.80
CA ALA A 104 -14.85 -13.22 -9.53
C ALA A 104 -16.37 -13.33 -9.75
N GLN A 105 -16.92 -12.53 -10.68
CA GLN A 105 -18.34 -12.60 -11.04
C GLN A 105 -18.72 -13.96 -11.62
N VAL A 106 -17.91 -14.50 -12.54
CA VAL A 106 -18.14 -15.83 -13.14
C VAL A 106 -18.06 -16.92 -12.07
N LEU A 107 -17.10 -16.83 -11.15
CA LEU A 107 -16.93 -17.81 -10.08
C LEU A 107 -18.15 -17.87 -9.15
N GLN A 108 -18.70 -16.71 -8.73
CA GLN A 108 -19.90 -16.68 -7.90
C GLN A 108 -21.12 -17.33 -8.57
N THR A 109 -21.31 -17.13 -9.87
CA THR A 109 -22.46 -17.72 -10.58
C THR A 109 -22.40 -19.24 -10.64
N LYS A 110 -21.19 -19.83 -10.61
CA LYS A 110 -20.99 -21.27 -10.64
C LYS A 110 -21.40 -21.93 -9.32
N ASP A 111 -21.19 -21.26 -8.19
CA ASP A 111 -21.51 -21.81 -6.86
C ASP A 111 -23.03 -21.88 -6.62
N VAL A 112 -23.78 -20.89 -7.12
CA VAL A 112 -25.26 -20.86 -6.99
C VAL A 112 -25.91 -22.02 -7.78
N GLY A 113 -25.41 -22.35 -8.97
CA GLY A 113 -25.99 -23.39 -9.83
C GLY A 113 -25.76 -24.83 -9.35
N ASN A 114 -24.85 -25.05 -8.41
CA ASN A 114 -24.58 -26.38 -7.85
C ASN A 114 -25.39 -26.70 -6.59
N SER A 115 -26.20 -25.76 -6.10
CA SER A 115 -27.01 -25.93 -4.88
C SER A 115 -28.31 -26.71 -5.10
N ASP A 116 -28.67 -27.07 -6.33
CA ASP A 116 -30.00 -27.58 -6.71
C ASP A 116 -30.18 -29.10 -6.47
N SER A 117 -29.57 -29.68 -5.43
CA SER A 117 -29.71 -31.13 -5.17
C SER A 117 -30.00 -31.47 -3.70
N ASP A 118 -31.29 -31.55 -3.39
CA ASP A 118 -31.94 -32.59 -2.57
C ASP A 118 -31.60 -32.75 -1.08
N SER A 119 -31.22 -31.70 -0.34
CA SER A 119 -31.09 -31.79 1.13
C SER A 119 -32.06 -30.86 1.86
N GLU A 120 -33.29 -31.35 2.07
CA GLU A 120 -34.40 -30.68 2.79
C GLU A 120 -34.38 -30.87 4.32
N GLU A 121 -33.33 -31.46 4.91
CA GLU A 121 -33.38 -31.88 6.33
C GLU A 121 -32.43 -31.06 7.22
N ASP A 122 -33.02 -30.47 8.27
CA ASP A 122 -32.42 -29.90 9.48
C ASP A 122 -31.92 -28.44 9.43
N ALA A 123 -32.90 -27.53 9.47
CA ALA A 123 -32.72 -26.11 9.75
C ALA A 123 -32.60 -25.87 11.26
N ASP A 124 -31.39 -25.88 11.82
CA ASP A 124 -31.08 -25.28 13.12
C ASP A 124 -29.56 -25.21 13.35
N GLU A 125 -28.82 -24.33 12.64
CA GLU A 125 -27.60 -23.69 13.21
C GLU A 125 -27.05 -22.51 12.37
N ALA A 126 -27.34 -21.31 12.88
CA ALA A 126 -26.47 -20.13 13.02
C ALA A 126 -25.42 -19.77 11.93
N ASP A 127 -25.71 -18.68 11.21
CA ASP A 127 -24.76 -17.63 10.79
C ASP A 127 -23.57 -18.03 9.89
N VAL A 128 -23.62 -19.22 9.28
CA VAL A 128 -22.58 -19.69 8.35
C VAL A 128 -22.92 -19.31 6.92
N ALA A 129 -22.21 -18.31 6.39
CA ALA A 129 -21.88 -18.17 4.96
C ALA A 129 -23.02 -18.47 3.96
N GLY A 130 -24.26 -18.11 4.30
CA GLY A 130 -25.37 -18.18 3.34
C GLY A 130 -24.95 -17.36 2.13
N GLY A 131 -24.91 -17.99 0.95
CA GLY A 131 -24.26 -17.48 -0.26
C GLY A 131 -24.71 -16.06 -0.62
N VAL A 132 -24.06 -15.07 0.00
CA VAL A 132 -24.32 -13.66 -0.28
C VAL A 132 -23.72 -13.42 -1.65
N TYR A 133 -24.60 -13.34 -2.64
CA TYR A 133 -24.24 -12.90 -3.97
C TYR A 133 -23.82 -11.43 -3.90
N TYR A 134 -22.63 -11.11 -4.40
CA TYR A 134 -22.17 -9.73 -4.49
C TYR A 134 -22.07 -9.38 -5.97
N ASP A 135 -22.79 -8.34 -6.39
CA ASP A 135 -22.56 -7.78 -7.72
C ASP A 135 -21.25 -6.99 -7.72
N PHE A 136 -20.19 -7.60 -8.24
CA PHE A 136 -18.90 -6.94 -8.35
C PHE A 136 -18.87 -5.93 -9.50
N MET A 137 -19.81 -5.99 -10.45
CA MET A 137 -19.88 -5.04 -11.56
C MET A 137 -20.22 -3.63 -11.08
N GLU A 138 -20.89 -3.50 -9.94
CA GLU A 138 -21.11 -2.19 -9.31
C GLU A 138 -19.80 -1.49 -8.93
N LEU A 139 -18.71 -2.22 -8.69
CA LEU A 139 -17.39 -1.61 -8.46
C LEU A 139 -16.80 -0.93 -9.71
N LEU A 140 -17.40 -1.17 -10.89
CA LEU A 140 -16.97 -0.59 -12.16
C LEU A 140 -17.85 0.59 -12.60
N ALA A 141 -18.99 0.81 -11.95
CA ALA A 141 -20.00 1.76 -12.42
C ALA A 141 -19.65 3.24 -12.14
N ASP A 142 -18.73 3.50 -11.20
CA ASP A 142 -18.47 4.84 -10.67
C ASP A 142 -17.43 5.66 -11.46
N ASP A 143 -16.71 5.06 -12.41
CA ASP A 143 -15.60 5.77 -13.08
C ASP A 143 -16.07 6.71 -14.22
N ASP A 144 -17.27 6.54 -14.77
CA ASP A 144 -17.69 7.22 -16.01
C ASP A 144 -18.66 8.41 -15.81
N ASP A 145 -19.34 8.56 -14.66
CA ASP A 145 -20.47 9.50 -14.52
C ASP A 145 -20.25 10.67 -13.54
N HIS A 146 -19.02 10.87 -13.06
CA HIS A 146 -18.67 12.08 -12.32
C HIS A 146 -18.39 13.27 -13.25
N GLY A 147 -19.38 13.57 -14.10
CA GLY A 147 -19.47 14.88 -14.73
C GLY A 147 -19.54 15.96 -13.64
N ASP A 148 -18.64 16.93 -13.76
CA ASP A 148 -18.50 18.23 -13.08
C ASP A 148 -19.81 18.84 -12.49
N HIS A 149 -20.40 18.18 -11.49
CA HIS A 149 -21.50 18.71 -10.71
C HIS A 149 -20.93 19.59 -9.62
N GLY A 150 -20.61 20.81 -10.03
CA GLY A 150 -20.13 21.88 -9.17
C GLY A 150 -21.05 22.10 -7.96
N ASP A 151 -20.39 22.14 -6.80
CA ASP A 151 -20.67 23.04 -5.69
C ASP A 151 -22.04 22.89 -4.99
N ALA A 152 -22.14 21.90 -4.11
CA ALA A 152 -23.11 21.91 -3.01
C ALA A 152 -22.38 21.83 -1.67
N MET A 153 -22.03 23.02 -1.18
CA MET A 153 -21.47 23.30 0.14
C MET A 153 -22.23 22.62 1.29
N THR A 154 -21.50 21.74 1.98
CA THR A 154 -21.32 21.67 3.43
C THR A 154 -22.54 21.84 4.35
N GLY A 155 -22.85 20.76 5.09
CA GLY A 155 -23.15 20.89 6.51
C GLY A 155 -24.21 19.94 7.05
N GLY A 156 -23.78 18.88 7.74
CA GLY A 156 -24.56 18.34 8.86
C GLY A 156 -24.75 16.82 8.91
N GLY A 157 -24.01 16.19 9.83
CA GLY A 157 -24.43 14.96 10.51
C GLY A 157 -23.89 13.67 9.90
N GLY A 158 -22.90 13.07 10.57
CA GLY A 158 -22.27 11.80 10.19
C GLY A 158 -23.19 10.59 10.27
N SER A 159 -24.16 10.49 9.37
CA SER A 159 -24.65 9.19 8.93
C SER A 159 -23.56 8.60 8.04
N GLU A 160 -22.84 7.60 8.54
CA GLU A 160 -22.03 6.73 7.68
C GLU A 160 -22.93 6.28 6.52
N ASP A 161 -22.58 6.68 5.30
CA ASP A 161 -23.37 6.39 4.12
C ASP A 161 -23.48 4.85 4.00
N PRO A 162 -24.69 4.26 3.99
CA PRO A 162 -24.85 2.81 3.84
C PRO A 162 -24.12 2.27 2.60
N ALA A 163 -23.97 3.08 1.54
CA ALA A 163 -23.19 2.73 0.35
C ALA A 163 -21.71 2.47 0.68
N SER A 164 -21.14 3.19 1.64
CA SER A 164 -19.76 3.01 2.11
C SER A 164 -19.55 1.64 2.76
N HIS A 165 -20.51 1.17 3.58
CA HIS A 165 -20.37 -0.12 4.25
C HIS A 165 -20.46 -1.30 3.26
N GLU A 166 -21.26 -1.16 2.21
CA GLU A 166 -21.38 -2.20 1.19
C GLU A 166 -20.12 -2.29 0.31
N ALA A 167 -19.58 -1.15 -0.11
CA ALA A 167 -18.30 -1.08 -0.84
C ALA A 167 -17.17 -1.79 -0.06
N LEU A 168 -17.09 -1.59 1.26
CA LEU A 168 -16.11 -2.30 2.11
C LEU A 168 -16.31 -3.81 2.12
N ARG A 169 -17.55 -4.30 2.14
CA ARG A 169 -17.83 -5.74 2.08
C ARG A 169 -17.42 -6.32 0.74
N ARG A 170 -17.73 -5.63 -0.37
CA ARG A 170 -17.36 -6.04 -1.72
C ARG A 170 -15.84 -6.10 -1.88
N LEU A 171 -15.12 -5.08 -1.42
CA LEU A 171 -13.65 -5.06 -1.47
C LEU A 171 -13.02 -6.23 -0.71
N VAL A 172 -13.50 -6.51 0.52
CA VAL A 172 -13.01 -7.63 1.33
C VAL A 172 -13.34 -8.97 0.67
N HIS A 173 -14.54 -9.12 0.11
CA HIS A 173 -14.95 -10.35 -0.55
C HIS A 173 -14.16 -10.58 -1.85
N LEU A 174 -14.00 -9.54 -2.68
CA LEU A 174 -13.22 -9.60 -3.91
C LEU A 174 -11.77 -10.01 -3.64
N HIS A 175 -11.15 -9.46 -2.59
CA HIS A 175 -9.80 -9.86 -2.18
C HIS A 175 -9.70 -11.34 -1.77
N ARG A 176 -10.71 -11.85 -1.04
CA ARG A 176 -10.75 -13.27 -0.66
C ARG A 176 -10.87 -14.15 -1.89
N THR A 177 -11.80 -13.85 -2.79
CA THR A 177 -11.95 -14.57 -4.07
C THR A 177 -10.67 -14.51 -4.90
N TYR A 178 -10.04 -13.33 -4.99
CA TYR A 178 -8.78 -13.16 -5.70
C TYR A 178 -7.68 -14.09 -5.15
N TRP A 179 -7.49 -14.15 -3.83
CA TRP A 179 -6.45 -14.99 -3.26
C TRP A 179 -6.76 -16.48 -3.32
N GLN A 180 -7.99 -16.86 -2.98
CA GLN A 180 -8.40 -18.27 -2.89
C GLN A 180 -8.54 -18.92 -4.25
N GLU A 181 -9.07 -18.19 -5.24
CA GLU A 181 -9.50 -18.80 -6.50
C GLU A 181 -8.63 -18.38 -7.69
N ILE A 182 -7.99 -17.20 -7.64
CA ILE A 182 -7.32 -16.62 -8.81
C ILE A 182 -5.79 -16.65 -8.68
N ALA A 183 -5.24 -16.09 -7.61
CA ALA A 183 -3.81 -15.81 -7.50
C ALA A 183 -2.98 -17.02 -7.07
N ALA A 184 -3.46 -17.75 -6.05
CA ALA A 184 -2.68 -18.82 -5.43
C ALA A 184 -3.57 -19.83 -4.70
N PRO A 185 -4.33 -20.69 -5.42
CA PRO A 185 -5.32 -21.58 -4.81
C PRO A 185 -4.74 -22.57 -3.79
N ASP A 186 -3.47 -22.95 -3.96
CA ASP A 186 -2.79 -23.88 -3.05
C ASP A 186 -2.03 -23.18 -1.91
N THR A 187 -2.01 -21.83 -1.89
CA THR A 187 -1.33 -21.09 -0.83
C THR A 187 -2.36 -20.72 0.23
N PRO A 188 -2.24 -21.24 1.47
CA PRO A 188 -3.17 -20.86 2.52
C PRO A 188 -3.10 -19.35 2.71
N LEU A 189 -4.22 -18.68 2.41
CA LEU A 189 -4.46 -17.26 2.61
C LEU A 189 -3.74 -16.79 3.87
N LEU A 190 -2.80 -15.85 3.70
CA LEU A 190 -2.04 -15.12 4.74
C LEU A 190 -2.34 -15.62 6.16
N ARG A 191 -1.84 -16.82 6.51
CA ARG A 191 -2.33 -17.61 7.67
C ARG A 191 -2.49 -16.72 8.91
N GLY A 192 -3.73 -16.57 9.38
CA GLY A 192 -4.05 -15.77 10.57
C GLY A 192 -4.57 -14.35 10.31
N MET A 193 -4.68 -13.89 9.06
CA MET A 193 -5.21 -12.57 8.70
C MET A 193 -6.65 -12.59 8.16
N GLU A 194 -7.35 -13.72 8.29
CA GLU A 194 -8.71 -13.90 7.76
C GLU A 194 -9.80 -13.26 8.61
N ASP A 195 -9.45 -12.73 9.79
CA ASP A 195 -10.36 -12.08 10.72
C ASP A 195 -11.18 -10.98 10.00
N PRO A 196 -12.51 -11.15 9.86
CA PRO A 196 -13.36 -10.21 9.15
C PRO A 196 -13.29 -8.78 9.70
N ARG A 197 -13.08 -8.61 11.01
CA ARG A 197 -13.01 -7.28 11.64
C ARG A 197 -11.73 -6.57 11.27
N PHE A 198 -10.62 -7.31 11.23
CA PHE A 198 -9.34 -6.81 10.78
C PHE A 198 -9.38 -6.40 9.30
N LEU A 199 -9.88 -7.28 8.41
CA LEU A 199 -9.98 -7.00 6.98
C LEU A 199 -10.85 -5.75 6.71
N ARG A 200 -12.00 -5.63 7.38
CA ARG A 200 -12.85 -4.44 7.29
C ARG A 200 -12.17 -3.18 7.82
N GLY A 201 -11.43 -3.28 8.92
CA GLY A 201 -10.66 -2.16 9.48
C GLY A 201 -9.62 -1.62 8.49
N VAL A 202 -8.86 -2.50 7.85
CA VAL A 202 -7.89 -2.15 6.80
C VAL A 202 -8.60 -1.55 5.58
N ALA A 203 -9.66 -2.20 5.09
CA ALA A 203 -10.43 -1.74 3.93
C ALA A 203 -10.97 -0.32 4.16
N ARG A 204 -11.51 -0.05 5.34
CA ARG A 204 -12.04 1.28 5.71
C ARG A 204 -10.98 2.36 5.60
N VAL A 205 -9.78 2.11 6.11
CA VAL A 205 -8.68 3.08 6.04
C VAL A 205 -8.22 3.27 4.59
N VAL A 206 -8.10 2.19 3.81
CA VAL A 206 -7.71 2.28 2.40
C VAL A 206 -8.73 3.08 1.58
N CYS A 207 -10.03 2.82 1.74
CA CYS A 207 -11.08 3.57 1.06
C CYS A 207 -11.13 5.04 1.49
N ALA A 208 -10.76 5.35 2.73
CA ALA A 208 -10.67 6.73 3.21
C ALA A 208 -9.46 7.49 2.63
N VAL A 209 -8.43 6.78 2.13
CA VAL A 209 -7.20 7.37 1.59
C VAL A 209 -7.22 7.43 0.06
N LEU A 210 -7.79 6.43 -0.61
CA LEU A 210 -7.73 6.29 -2.05
C LEU A 210 -9.11 6.52 -2.70
N PRO A 211 -9.20 7.34 -3.75
CA PRO A 211 -10.48 7.64 -4.39
C PRO A 211 -10.94 6.53 -5.35
N HIS A 212 -10.03 5.87 -6.07
CA HIS A 212 -10.37 4.93 -7.14
C HIS A 212 -10.44 3.48 -6.66
N GLU A 213 -11.42 2.70 -7.14
CA GLU A 213 -11.64 1.30 -6.73
C GLU A 213 -10.46 0.38 -7.07
N SER A 214 -9.90 0.51 -8.28
CA SER A 214 -8.73 -0.28 -8.66
C SER A 214 -7.52 -0.01 -7.75
N GLU A 215 -7.29 1.26 -7.40
CA GLU A 215 -6.25 1.66 -6.45
C GLU A 215 -6.50 1.11 -5.05
N ARG A 216 -7.75 1.17 -4.56
CA ARG A 216 -8.19 0.61 -3.28
C ARG A 216 -7.89 -0.89 -3.23
N PHE A 217 -8.27 -1.64 -4.25
CA PHE A 217 -8.04 -3.09 -4.33
C PHE A 217 -6.57 -3.47 -4.27
N TRP A 218 -5.73 -2.85 -5.11
CA TRP A 218 -4.31 -3.18 -5.13
C TRP A 218 -3.57 -2.72 -3.88
N CYS A 219 -3.90 -1.54 -3.35
CA CYS A 219 -3.32 -1.07 -2.11
C CYS A 219 -3.73 -1.95 -0.92
N PHE A 220 -5.02 -2.28 -0.81
CA PHE A 220 -5.55 -3.20 0.21
C PHE A 220 -4.79 -4.52 0.21
N THR A 221 -4.67 -5.15 -0.97
CA THR A 221 -3.95 -6.41 -1.13
C THR A 221 -2.49 -6.32 -0.68
N ARG A 222 -1.77 -5.27 -1.10
CA ARG A 222 -0.37 -5.07 -0.73
C ARG A 222 -0.16 -4.73 0.75
N VAL A 223 -1.08 -3.99 1.36
CA VAL A 223 -1.02 -3.67 2.80
C VAL A 223 -1.22 -4.94 3.63
N LEU A 224 -2.12 -5.84 3.21
CA LEU A 224 -2.32 -7.12 3.88
C LEU A 224 -1.08 -8.02 3.79
N GLU A 225 -0.48 -8.15 2.61
CA GLU A 225 0.80 -8.86 2.43
C GLU A 225 1.91 -8.27 3.33
N LEU A 226 2.02 -6.94 3.37
CA LEU A 226 2.99 -6.25 4.19
C LEU A 226 2.80 -6.57 5.69
N PHE A 227 1.56 -6.52 6.17
CA PHE A 227 1.26 -6.81 7.57
C PHE A 227 1.47 -8.29 7.90
N HIS A 228 1.16 -9.21 6.98
CA HIS A 228 1.47 -10.63 7.14
C HIS A 228 2.97 -10.85 7.39
N ASP A 229 3.82 -10.22 6.58
CA ASP A 229 5.26 -10.41 6.62
C ASP A 229 5.98 -9.62 7.72
N GLY A 230 5.37 -8.51 8.17
CA GLY A 230 6.09 -7.45 8.87
C GLY A 230 5.52 -7.02 10.20
N LEU A 231 4.25 -7.29 10.50
CA LEU A 231 3.59 -6.70 11.67
C LEU A 231 4.22 -7.19 12.99
N GLU A 232 4.69 -8.44 13.01
CA GLU A 232 5.40 -9.04 14.16
C GLU A 232 6.78 -8.39 14.43
N LEU A 233 7.33 -7.66 13.46
CA LEU A 233 8.63 -6.99 13.58
C LEU A 233 8.53 -5.59 14.19
N VAL A 234 7.31 -5.08 14.37
CA VAL A 234 7.09 -3.75 14.95
C VAL A 234 7.27 -3.81 16.47
N ASP A 235 8.00 -2.83 17.02
CA ASP A 235 8.23 -2.68 18.47
C ASP A 235 7.53 -1.40 18.99
N PRO A 236 6.58 -1.49 19.95
CA PRO A 236 6.06 -2.72 20.55
C PRO A 236 5.20 -3.53 19.56
N VAL A 237 5.14 -4.85 19.79
CA VAL A 237 4.32 -5.77 18.99
C VAL A 237 2.85 -5.34 19.04
N VAL A 238 2.24 -5.17 17.86
CA VAL A 238 0.85 -4.69 17.74
C VAL A 238 -0.08 -5.86 17.45
N SER A 239 -1.12 -6.02 18.28
CA SER A 239 -2.15 -7.04 18.06
C SER A 239 -3.10 -6.64 16.91
N LEU A 240 -3.61 -7.61 16.14
CA LEU A 240 -4.58 -7.36 15.07
C LEU A 240 -5.85 -6.64 15.57
N ARG A 241 -6.24 -6.84 16.83
CA ARG A 241 -7.40 -6.16 17.44
C ARG A 241 -7.25 -4.65 17.51
N ALA A 242 -6.01 -4.16 17.60
CA ALA A 242 -5.73 -2.73 17.58
C ALA A 242 -6.10 -2.10 16.23
N LEU A 243 -6.27 -2.91 15.17
CA LEU A 243 -6.56 -2.49 13.80
C LEU A 243 -8.03 -2.49 13.41
N TYR A 244 -8.95 -2.93 14.29
CA TYR A 244 -10.37 -3.04 13.93
C TYR A 244 -11.03 -1.69 13.66
N ASN A 245 -10.73 -0.67 14.47
CA ASN A 245 -11.40 0.64 14.45
C ASN A 245 -10.41 1.81 14.44
N THR A 246 -9.19 1.59 13.96
CA THR A 246 -8.10 2.57 13.98
C THR A 246 -8.36 3.77 13.09
N GLN A 247 -8.05 4.97 13.58
CA GLN A 247 -8.11 6.17 12.76
C GLN A 247 -7.05 6.12 11.66
N VAL A 248 -7.27 6.83 10.55
CA VAL A 248 -6.35 6.84 9.40
C VAL A 248 -4.93 7.21 9.82
N ALA A 249 -4.76 8.19 10.71
CA ALA A 249 -3.44 8.63 11.18
C ALA A 249 -2.70 7.56 12.00
N ASP A 250 -3.38 6.89 12.93
CA ASP A 250 -2.80 5.83 13.75
C ASP A 250 -2.43 4.61 12.89
N PHE A 251 -3.28 4.28 11.90
CA PHE A 251 -3.04 3.21 10.95
C PHE A 251 -1.85 3.55 10.05
N GLU A 252 -1.78 4.78 9.53
CA GLU A 252 -0.68 5.26 8.69
C GLU A 252 0.66 5.14 9.44
N LEU A 253 0.71 5.51 10.72
CA LEU A 253 1.90 5.35 11.53
C LEU A 253 2.31 3.88 11.66
N LEU A 254 1.35 2.97 11.88
CA LEU A 254 1.63 1.53 11.96
C LEU A 254 2.12 0.96 10.62
N PHE A 255 1.48 1.36 9.52
CA PHE A 255 1.88 1.02 8.17
C PHE A 255 3.33 1.43 7.89
N LEU A 256 3.69 2.67 8.21
CA LEU A 256 5.04 3.20 8.05
C LEU A 256 6.07 2.48 8.94
N ARG A 257 5.72 2.19 10.19
CA ARG A 257 6.58 1.42 11.11
C ARG A 257 6.83 0.01 10.62
N THR A 258 5.80 -0.63 10.08
CA THR A 258 5.91 -1.99 9.52
C THR A 258 6.83 -2.01 8.30
N LEU A 259 6.68 -1.04 7.39
CA LEU A 259 7.59 -0.87 6.25
C LEU A 259 9.04 -0.66 6.69
N ASP A 260 9.26 0.22 7.67
CA ASP A 260 10.61 0.50 8.16
C ASP A 260 11.24 -0.70 8.86
N ALA A 261 10.48 -1.45 9.67
CA ALA A 261 10.94 -2.68 10.31
C ALA A 261 11.32 -3.75 9.27
N LYS A 262 10.46 -4.00 8.27
CA LYS A 262 10.72 -4.94 7.17
C LYS A 262 11.98 -4.54 6.39
N ARG A 263 12.15 -3.25 6.09
CA ARG A 263 13.34 -2.71 5.41
C ARG A 263 14.62 -2.92 6.22
N ARG A 264 14.59 -2.62 7.52
CA ARG A 264 15.74 -2.80 8.42
C ARG A 264 16.15 -4.27 8.48
N ARG A 265 15.19 -5.19 8.55
CA ARG A 265 15.43 -6.63 8.49
C ARG A 265 16.09 -7.05 7.17
N LEU A 266 15.56 -6.64 6.02
CA LEU A 266 16.17 -6.94 4.72
C LEU A 266 17.61 -6.41 4.59
N THR A 267 17.92 -5.27 5.22
CA THR A 267 19.26 -4.69 5.22
C THR A 267 20.21 -5.45 6.16
N ALA A 268 19.71 -5.95 7.30
CA ALA A 268 20.48 -6.73 8.26
C ALA A 268 20.75 -8.16 7.76
N ASP A 269 19.77 -8.76 7.08
CA ASP A 269 19.83 -10.13 6.57
C ASP A 269 20.59 -10.23 5.24
N ALA A 270 20.80 -9.12 4.51
CA ALA A 270 21.59 -9.09 3.30
C ALA A 270 23.06 -9.44 3.64
N PRO A 271 23.50 -10.69 3.44
CA PRO A 271 24.86 -11.06 3.79
C PRO A 271 25.78 -10.37 2.79
N LEU A 272 27.00 -10.04 3.22
CA LEU A 272 28.09 -9.52 2.38
C LEU A 272 28.40 -10.39 1.12
N SER A 273 27.73 -11.53 0.96
CA SER A 273 27.85 -12.50 -0.13
C SER A 273 27.60 -11.94 -1.54
N SER A 274 26.82 -10.88 -1.71
CA SER A 274 26.63 -10.27 -3.04
C SER A 274 27.90 -9.54 -3.55
N LEU A 275 28.81 -9.17 -2.64
CA LEU A 275 30.04 -8.46 -2.97
C LEU A 275 31.24 -9.39 -3.23
N GLN A 276 31.10 -10.70 -3.03
CA GLN A 276 32.17 -11.66 -3.32
C GLN A 276 32.03 -12.32 -4.71
N ILE A 277 30.83 -12.42 -5.29
CA ILE A 277 30.65 -13.11 -6.59
C ILE A 277 31.27 -12.33 -7.77
N LEU A 278 31.39 -11.00 -7.67
CA LEU A 278 32.05 -10.20 -8.71
C LEU A 278 33.57 -10.06 -8.55
N LYS A 279 34.17 -10.53 -7.43
CA LYS A 279 35.62 -10.40 -7.19
C LYS A 279 36.40 -11.71 -7.37
N THR A 280 35.75 -12.86 -7.36
CA THR A 280 36.42 -14.17 -7.50
C THR A 280 36.53 -14.68 -8.94
N GLY A 281 36.03 -13.94 -9.94
CA GLY A 281 36.04 -14.36 -11.36
C GLY A 281 37.16 -13.79 -12.24
N MET A 282 38.09 -12.98 -11.73
CA MET A 282 39.13 -12.34 -12.56
C MET A 282 40.57 -12.78 -12.26
N HIS A 283 40.77 -13.87 -11.50
CA HIS A 283 42.12 -14.31 -11.13
C HIS A 283 42.34 -15.81 -11.33
N GLU A 284 41.98 -16.35 -12.50
CA GLU A 284 42.50 -17.66 -12.91
C GLU A 284 42.46 -17.86 -14.44
N GLU A 285 43.18 -17.04 -15.19
CA GLU A 285 43.67 -17.43 -16.52
C GLU A 285 45.19 -17.26 -16.56
N ASP A 286 45.87 -18.02 -15.72
CA ASP A 286 47.29 -18.32 -15.84
C ASP A 286 47.43 -19.77 -16.34
N TYR A 287 47.14 -19.98 -17.63
CA TYR A 287 47.50 -21.21 -18.35
C TYR A 287 48.29 -20.87 -19.61
N GLY A 288 49.55 -20.50 -19.39
CA GLY A 288 50.59 -20.82 -20.36
C GLY A 288 51.12 -22.24 -20.09
N ARG A 289 51.09 -23.14 -21.10
CA ARG A 289 52.26 -23.94 -21.55
C ARG A 289 51.91 -25.15 -22.44
N ARG A 290 52.62 -25.17 -23.59
CA ARG A 290 53.18 -26.32 -24.34
C ARG A 290 52.13 -27.15 -25.10
N ARG A 291 52.27 -27.39 -26.42
CA ARG A 291 53.47 -27.63 -27.23
C ARG A 291 53.33 -27.03 -28.62
#